data_AF-A0A8D8FFV7-F1
#
_entry.id   AF-A0A8D8FFV7-F1
#
_cell.length_a   1.000
_cell.length_b   1.000
_cell.length_c   1.000
_cell.angle_alpha   90.00
_cell.angle_beta   90.00
_cell.angle_gamma   90.00
#
_symmetry.space_group_name_H-M   'P 1'
#
loop_
_entity.id
_entity.type
_entity.pdbx_description
1 polymer ?
#
loop_
_entity_poly.entity_id
_entity_poly.type
_entity_poly.pdbx_seq_one_letter_code
_entity_poly.pdbx_strand_id
1 'polypeptide(L)'
;MNEAEIPIDIHAGKLQDWLVSRRIVAKTWHQNVREVRSKISSALTDMPAHDGLVQLLMGAHINYFHCQQIIDILKTTEAESKNVFGRYGSQRMKDWQEILRLYERDSLYLAEAAQILVRNINFEVPGIRKQIKNFEQLAEEADKKIVDLQRSETVVMAEYQTLCKQLGIAGDNVRQELVKKVGELPEMLNKIAASVPALKKAIELYGAFLSNAGCLPVLRHVATTGNTTVYEFLYSEPPLSIEEPPVKFQTDEEPAEDTAGGIDFGDENAGAIDFGGDAGTIDFGGAEEVNLEVGDIDWGAPADEAGGAEIDFSISLEESGIVVESDGNAGGVARGEEAYCMFDSPEYREKFINELLELEAFLRMRLYELSTADKVQILSLTMMDNFPDHDAKSLTEMLSHVDVVYSNLSSAQIQHLHQIKHSPK
;
A
#
# COMPACT_ATOMS: atom_id res chain seq x y z
N MET A 1 -66.63 -31.76 -37.70
CA MET A 1 -65.28 -31.23 -37.45
C MET A 1 -64.32 -32.15 -38.17
N ASN A 2 -63.47 -31.59 -39.04
CA ASN A 2 -62.40 -32.39 -39.64
C ASN A 2 -61.43 -32.79 -38.52
N GLU A 3 -61.17 -34.09 -38.38
CA GLU A 3 -60.18 -34.61 -37.41
C GLU A 3 -58.79 -33.97 -37.61
N ALA A 4 -58.51 -33.44 -38.80
CA ALA A 4 -57.29 -32.72 -39.16
C ALA A 4 -57.14 -31.32 -38.53
N GLU A 5 -58.18 -30.76 -37.91
CA GLU A 5 -58.16 -29.43 -37.30
C GLU A 5 -58.03 -29.47 -35.76
N ILE A 6 -57.89 -30.67 -35.18
CA ILE A 6 -57.73 -30.82 -33.73
C ILE A 6 -56.28 -30.44 -33.36
N PRO A 7 -56.06 -29.45 -32.46
CA PRO A 7 -54.73 -29.06 -32.04
C PRO A 7 -54.05 -30.21 -31.28
N ILE A 8 -52.80 -30.48 -31.64
CA ILE A 8 -51.98 -31.50 -30.99
C ILE A 8 -51.14 -30.82 -29.90
N ASP A 9 -51.40 -31.18 -28.64
CA ASP A 9 -50.60 -30.73 -27.49
C ASP A 9 -49.55 -31.78 -27.12
N ILE A 10 -48.28 -31.37 -27.12
CA ILE A 10 -47.13 -32.23 -26.83
C ILE A 10 -46.19 -31.49 -25.89
N HIS A 11 -45.87 -32.13 -24.77
CA HIS A 11 -44.83 -31.64 -23.88
C HIS A 11 -43.48 -31.59 -24.61
N ALA A 12 -42.85 -30.41 -24.69
CA ALA A 12 -41.64 -30.19 -25.49
C ALA A 12 -40.52 -31.21 -25.19
N GLY A 13 -40.28 -31.52 -23.91
CA GLY A 13 -39.28 -32.52 -23.49
C GLY A 13 -39.53 -33.96 -23.96
N LYS A 14 -40.75 -34.29 -24.40
CA LYS A 14 -41.15 -35.62 -24.89
C LYS A 14 -41.43 -35.62 -26.40
N LEU A 15 -41.17 -34.51 -27.10
CA LEU A 15 -41.50 -34.36 -28.52
C LEU A 15 -40.83 -35.45 -29.37
N GLN A 16 -39.55 -35.74 -29.10
CA GLN A 16 -38.81 -36.76 -29.81
C GLN A 16 -39.40 -38.17 -29.63
N ASP A 17 -39.71 -38.55 -28.39
CA ASP A 17 -40.34 -39.86 -28.08
C ASP A 17 -41.73 -39.96 -28.71
N TRP A 18 -42.48 -38.85 -28.70
CA TRP A 18 -43.79 -38.79 -29.31
C TRP A 18 -43.73 -39.06 -30.82
N LEU A 19 -42.79 -38.44 -31.54
CA LEU A 19 -42.57 -38.64 -32.98
C LEU A 19 -42.24 -40.11 -33.33
N VAL A 20 -41.40 -40.76 -32.52
CA VAL A 20 -41.04 -42.18 -32.72
C VAL A 20 -42.23 -43.09 -32.38
N SER A 21 -42.95 -42.83 -31.29
CA SER A 21 -44.09 -43.64 -30.85
C SER A 21 -45.23 -43.67 -31.87
N ARG A 22 -45.44 -42.56 -32.58
CA ARG A 22 -46.45 -42.42 -33.65
C ARG A 22 -45.95 -42.89 -35.01
N ARG A 23 -44.72 -43.41 -35.08
CA ARG A 23 -44.06 -43.86 -36.32
C ARG A 23 -43.95 -42.77 -37.38
N ILE A 24 -43.93 -41.50 -36.97
CA ILE A 24 -43.64 -40.35 -37.85
C ILE A 24 -42.15 -40.37 -38.22
N VAL A 25 -41.32 -40.74 -37.24
CA VAL A 25 -39.88 -40.92 -37.38
C VAL A 25 -39.53 -42.37 -37.04
N ALA A 26 -38.62 -42.98 -37.82
CA ALA A 26 -38.15 -44.33 -37.57
C ALA A 26 -37.32 -44.42 -36.26
N LYS A 27 -37.40 -45.54 -35.53
CA LYS A 27 -36.58 -45.74 -34.31
C LYS A 27 -35.06 -45.67 -34.57
N THR A 28 -34.64 -46.01 -35.79
CA THR A 28 -33.24 -45.99 -36.24
C THR A 28 -32.76 -44.63 -36.76
N TRP A 29 -33.54 -43.56 -36.57
CA TRP A 29 -33.24 -42.23 -37.11
C TRP A 29 -31.83 -41.71 -36.77
N HIS A 30 -31.29 -42.03 -35.59
CA HIS A 30 -29.92 -41.65 -35.21
C HIS A 30 -28.84 -42.16 -36.19
N GLN A 31 -29.03 -43.37 -36.75
CA GLN A 31 -28.10 -43.93 -37.73
C GLN A 31 -28.21 -43.19 -39.07
N ASN A 32 -29.44 -42.87 -39.47
CA ASN A 32 -29.72 -42.12 -40.70
C ASN A 32 -29.18 -40.68 -40.61
N VAL A 33 -29.30 -40.01 -39.45
CA VAL A 33 -28.71 -38.67 -39.23
C VAL A 33 -27.19 -38.73 -39.35
N ARG A 34 -26.54 -39.80 -38.85
CA ARG A 34 -25.09 -39.94 -38.96
C ARG A 34 -24.63 -40.04 -40.42
N GLU A 35 -25.37 -40.76 -41.27
CA GLU A 35 -25.09 -40.82 -42.70
C GLU A 35 -25.21 -39.43 -43.34
N VAL A 36 -26.28 -38.71 -43.04
CA VAL A 36 -26.49 -37.34 -43.54
C VAL A 36 -25.37 -36.40 -43.10
N ARG A 37 -24.94 -36.47 -41.84
CA ARG A 37 -23.81 -35.68 -41.32
C ARG A 37 -22.51 -35.98 -42.06
N SER A 38 -22.26 -37.24 -42.41
CA SER A 38 -21.08 -37.61 -43.21
C SER A 38 -21.12 -37.00 -44.61
N LYS A 39 -22.31 -36.95 -45.24
CA LYS A 39 -22.50 -36.29 -46.54
C LYS A 39 -22.33 -34.78 -46.45
N ILE A 40 -22.83 -34.15 -45.38
CA ILE A 40 -22.61 -32.73 -45.11
C ILE A 40 -21.11 -32.42 -45.00
N SER A 41 -20.35 -33.22 -44.25
CA SER A 41 -18.90 -33.02 -44.13
C SER A 41 -18.18 -33.13 -45.48
N SER A 42 -18.61 -34.06 -46.35
CA SER A 42 -18.07 -34.16 -47.71
C SER A 42 -18.41 -32.92 -48.55
N ALA A 43 -19.68 -32.50 -48.56
CA ALA A 43 -20.17 -31.36 -49.33
C ALA A 43 -19.60 -30.01 -48.85
N LEU A 44 -19.19 -29.93 -47.59
CA LEU A 44 -18.57 -28.74 -47.00
C LEU A 44 -17.21 -28.41 -47.63
N THR A 45 -16.52 -29.40 -48.18
CA THR A 45 -15.23 -29.23 -48.87
C THR A 45 -15.36 -28.46 -50.19
N ASP A 46 -16.57 -28.43 -50.78
CA ASP A 46 -16.88 -27.80 -52.07
C ASP A 46 -17.86 -26.61 -51.91
N MET A 47 -17.43 -25.61 -51.14
CA MET A 47 -18.18 -24.38 -50.88
C MET A 47 -17.63 -23.17 -51.66
N PRO A 48 -18.49 -22.24 -52.11
CA PRO A 48 -18.04 -21.03 -52.77
C PRO A 48 -17.58 -20.00 -51.73
N ALA A 49 -16.73 -19.07 -52.12
CA ALA A 49 -16.46 -17.90 -51.29
C ALA A 49 -17.71 -17.01 -51.24
N HIS A 50 -18.43 -17.02 -50.13
CA HIS A 50 -19.58 -16.16 -49.87
C HIS A 50 -19.69 -15.85 -48.37
N ASP A 51 -19.70 -14.57 -48.00
CA ASP A 51 -19.65 -14.14 -46.59
C ASP A 51 -20.80 -14.72 -45.74
N GLY A 52 -22.00 -14.82 -46.32
CA GLY A 52 -23.14 -15.46 -45.67
C GLY A 52 -22.97 -16.97 -45.39
N LEU A 53 -22.16 -17.68 -46.20
CA LEU A 53 -21.82 -19.08 -45.92
C LEU A 53 -20.74 -19.16 -44.85
N VAL A 54 -19.75 -18.26 -44.86
CA VAL A 54 -18.72 -18.21 -43.82
C VAL A 54 -19.36 -18.00 -42.44
N GLN A 55 -20.28 -17.05 -42.30
CA GLN A 55 -21.01 -16.81 -41.04
C GLN A 55 -21.86 -18.01 -40.60
N LEU A 56 -22.54 -18.69 -41.54
CA LEU A 56 -23.35 -19.88 -41.24
C LEU A 56 -22.50 -21.09 -40.80
N LEU A 57 -21.25 -21.15 -41.24
CA LEU A 57 -20.33 -22.25 -40.98
C LEU A 57 -19.45 -22.02 -39.73
N MET A 58 -19.36 -20.78 -39.24
CA MET A 58 -18.60 -20.45 -38.03
C MET A 58 -19.30 -20.99 -36.77
N GLY A 59 -18.72 -22.03 -36.17
CA GLY A 59 -19.11 -22.55 -34.86
C GLY A 59 -20.45 -23.32 -34.80
N ALA A 60 -21.15 -23.46 -35.92
CA ALA A 60 -22.46 -24.10 -35.97
C ALA A 60 -22.38 -25.60 -36.27
N HIS A 61 -23.18 -26.39 -35.53
CA HIS A 61 -23.53 -27.74 -35.96
C HIS A 61 -24.53 -27.63 -37.13
N ILE A 62 -24.08 -27.97 -38.34
CA ILE A 62 -24.91 -27.89 -39.56
C ILE A 62 -26.07 -28.88 -39.45
N ASN A 63 -27.29 -28.39 -39.62
CA ASN A 63 -28.54 -29.14 -39.52
C ASN A 63 -29.41 -28.87 -40.75
N TYR A 64 -30.61 -29.45 -40.79
CA TYR A 64 -31.55 -29.28 -41.90
C TYR A 64 -31.81 -27.81 -42.29
N PHE A 65 -32.05 -26.92 -41.32
CA PHE A 65 -32.35 -25.52 -41.60
C PHE A 65 -31.15 -24.78 -42.20
N HIS A 66 -29.95 -25.11 -41.72
CA HIS A 66 -28.71 -24.61 -42.34
C HIS A 66 -28.55 -25.12 -43.77
N CYS A 67 -28.85 -26.40 -44.05
CA CYS A 67 -28.81 -26.96 -45.41
C CYS A 67 -29.78 -26.24 -46.36
N GLN A 68 -30.98 -25.88 -45.87
CA GLN A 68 -31.95 -25.11 -46.64
C GLN A 68 -31.42 -23.70 -46.98
N GLN A 69 -30.85 -23.00 -46.00
CA GLN A 69 -30.24 -21.69 -46.20
C GLN A 69 -29.05 -21.74 -47.17
N ILE A 70 -28.21 -22.75 -47.04
CA ILE A 70 -27.09 -23.01 -47.97
C ILE A 70 -27.64 -23.14 -49.39
N ILE A 71 -28.65 -23.98 -49.61
CA ILE A 71 -29.27 -24.15 -50.94
C ILE A 71 -29.82 -22.84 -51.48
N ASP A 72 -30.45 -22.00 -50.65
CA ASP A 72 -30.98 -20.71 -51.08
C ASP A 72 -29.88 -19.71 -51.46
N ILE A 73 -28.75 -19.71 -50.74
CA ILE A 73 -27.56 -18.94 -51.12
C ILE A 73 -26.97 -19.47 -52.44
N LEU A 74 -26.89 -20.80 -52.62
CA LEU A 74 -26.40 -21.42 -53.86
C LEU A 74 -27.29 -21.09 -55.06
N LYS A 75 -28.63 -21.05 -54.91
CA LYS A 75 -29.55 -20.61 -55.97
C LYS A 75 -29.27 -19.19 -56.45
N THR A 76 -28.83 -18.33 -55.52
CA THR A 76 -28.54 -16.92 -55.79
C THR A 76 -27.15 -16.74 -56.41
N THR A 77 -26.17 -17.53 -55.95
CA THR A 77 -24.77 -17.47 -56.39
C THR A 77 -24.55 -18.18 -57.75
N GLU A 78 -25.38 -19.18 -58.08
CA GLU A 78 -25.24 -20.00 -59.29
C GLU A 78 -26.39 -19.84 -60.29
N ALA A 79 -27.03 -18.68 -60.32
CA ALA A 79 -28.21 -18.43 -61.14
C ALA A 79 -27.99 -18.69 -62.66
N GLU A 80 -26.75 -18.57 -63.15
CA GLU A 80 -26.36 -18.77 -64.55
C GLU A 80 -26.04 -20.24 -64.92
N SER A 81 -25.92 -21.17 -63.97
CA SER A 81 -25.52 -22.58 -64.22
C SER A 81 -26.68 -23.52 -64.57
N LYS A 82 -27.82 -22.98 -65.01
CA LYS A 82 -29.02 -23.75 -65.33
C LYS A 82 -28.89 -24.42 -66.69
N ASN A 83 -29.09 -25.75 -66.72
CA ASN A 83 -29.19 -26.50 -67.98
C ASN A 83 -30.45 -26.08 -68.75
N VAL A 84 -30.53 -26.41 -70.05
CA VAL A 84 -31.62 -26.08 -71.00
C VAL A 84 -33.05 -26.43 -70.53
N PHE A 85 -33.19 -27.24 -69.47
CA PHE A 85 -34.46 -27.58 -68.81
C PHE A 85 -34.72 -26.84 -67.47
N GLY A 86 -33.98 -25.78 -67.17
CA GLY A 86 -34.14 -24.98 -65.95
C GLY A 86 -33.65 -25.64 -64.65
N ARG A 87 -32.97 -26.79 -64.75
CA ARG A 87 -32.40 -27.50 -63.59
C ARG A 87 -30.96 -27.06 -63.33
N TYR A 88 -30.64 -26.75 -62.08
CA TYR A 88 -29.28 -26.42 -61.64
C TYR A 88 -28.36 -27.64 -61.86
N GLY A 89 -27.23 -27.43 -62.55
CA GLY A 89 -26.39 -28.52 -63.07
C GLY A 89 -25.14 -28.85 -62.26
N SER A 90 -24.71 -27.96 -61.37
CA SER A 90 -23.46 -28.08 -60.61
C SER A 90 -23.46 -29.27 -59.64
N GLN A 91 -22.28 -29.86 -59.41
CA GLN A 91 -22.14 -31.00 -58.50
C GLN A 91 -22.51 -30.62 -57.06
N ARG A 92 -21.96 -29.50 -56.57
CA ARG A 92 -22.34 -28.87 -55.29
C ARG A 92 -23.84 -28.72 -55.08
N MET A 93 -24.59 -28.16 -56.03
CA MET A 93 -26.04 -28.00 -55.89
C MET A 93 -26.75 -29.35 -55.82
N LYS A 94 -26.29 -30.36 -56.59
CA LYS A 94 -26.84 -31.72 -56.52
C LYS A 94 -26.57 -32.37 -55.17
N ASP A 95 -25.36 -32.22 -54.63
CA ASP A 95 -24.96 -32.80 -53.35
C ASP A 95 -25.79 -32.21 -52.20
N TRP A 96 -25.96 -30.88 -52.16
CA TRP A 96 -26.80 -30.21 -51.15
C TRP A 96 -28.29 -30.55 -51.31
N GLN A 97 -28.80 -30.66 -52.55
CA GLN A 97 -30.16 -31.14 -52.79
C GLN A 97 -30.37 -32.60 -52.37
N GLU A 98 -29.36 -33.46 -52.54
CA GLU A 98 -29.41 -34.85 -52.07
C GLU A 98 -29.46 -34.91 -50.54
N ILE A 99 -28.61 -34.13 -49.86
CA ILE A 99 -28.63 -34.00 -48.39
C ILE A 99 -30.03 -33.59 -47.90
N LEU A 100 -30.66 -32.60 -48.54
CA LEU A 100 -32.01 -32.16 -48.18
C LEU A 100 -33.06 -33.26 -48.38
N ARG A 101 -33.00 -34.00 -49.51
CA ARG A 101 -33.89 -35.15 -49.72
C ARG A 101 -33.71 -36.26 -48.69
N LEU A 102 -32.47 -36.51 -48.25
CA LEU A 102 -32.20 -37.51 -47.22
C LEU A 102 -32.74 -37.08 -45.85
N TYR A 103 -32.75 -35.78 -45.56
CA TYR A 103 -33.40 -35.23 -44.38
C TYR A 103 -34.92 -35.32 -44.44
N GLU A 104 -35.53 -35.04 -45.59
CA GLU A 104 -36.98 -35.11 -45.79
C GLU A 104 -37.50 -36.55 -45.79
N ARG A 105 -36.68 -37.50 -46.27
CA ARG A 105 -36.98 -38.92 -46.20
C ARG A 105 -37.11 -39.36 -44.74
N ASP A 106 -38.19 -40.10 -44.46
CA ASP A 106 -38.54 -40.58 -43.11
C ASP A 106 -38.66 -39.47 -42.04
N SER A 107 -38.90 -38.22 -42.48
CA SER A 107 -39.05 -37.03 -41.60
C SER A 107 -37.87 -36.81 -40.65
N LEU A 108 -36.65 -37.10 -41.11
CA LEU A 108 -35.45 -37.05 -40.29
C LEU A 108 -35.13 -35.65 -39.73
N TYR A 109 -35.43 -34.60 -40.51
CA TYR A 109 -35.31 -33.21 -40.08
C TYR A 109 -36.09 -32.92 -38.81
N LEU A 110 -37.28 -33.53 -38.66
CA LEU A 110 -38.16 -33.32 -37.51
C LEU A 110 -37.58 -33.98 -36.24
N ALA A 111 -36.90 -35.11 -36.41
CA ALA A 111 -36.21 -35.81 -35.32
C ALA A 111 -35.03 -35.00 -34.76
N GLU A 112 -34.19 -34.46 -35.65
CA GLU A 112 -33.04 -33.63 -35.27
C GLU A 112 -33.49 -32.28 -34.69
N ALA A 113 -34.51 -31.66 -35.29
CA ALA A 113 -35.09 -30.42 -34.76
C ALA A 113 -35.70 -30.62 -33.36
N ALA A 114 -36.42 -31.72 -33.13
CA ALA A 114 -36.96 -32.07 -31.81
C ALA A 114 -35.83 -32.28 -30.79
N GLN A 115 -34.73 -32.95 -31.18
CA GLN A 115 -33.57 -33.14 -30.30
C GLN A 115 -32.94 -31.80 -29.89
N ILE A 116 -32.73 -30.90 -30.85
CA ILE A 116 -32.17 -29.57 -30.61
C ILE A 116 -33.08 -28.78 -29.68
N LEU A 117 -34.39 -28.79 -29.93
CA LEU A 117 -35.36 -28.09 -29.10
C LEU A 117 -35.37 -28.60 -27.66
N VAL A 118 -35.39 -29.92 -27.46
CA VAL A 118 -35.34 -30.56 -26.14
C VAL A 118 -34.05 -30.19 -25.40
N ARG A 119 -32.91 -30.23 -26.09
CA ARG A 119 -31.61 -29.85 -25.51
C ARG A 119 -31.60 -28.38 -25.10
N ASN A 120 -32.11 -27.49 -25.95
CA ASN A 120 -32.15 -26.06 -25.67
C ASN A 120 -33.02 -25.74 -24.44
N ILE A 121 -34.19 -26.36 -24.34
CA ILE A 121 -35.12 -26.13 -23.23
C ILE A 121 -34.57 -26.68 -21.92
N ASN A 122 -33.98 -27.89 -21.95
CA ASN A 122 -33.58 -28.58 -20.72
C ASN A 122 -32.19 -28.19 -20.21
N PHE A 123 -31.27 -27.78 -21.11
CA PHE A 123 -29.87 -27.59 -20.75
C PHE A 123 -29.34 -26.20 -21.13
N GLU A 124 -29.45 -25.80 -22.39
CA GLU A 124 -28.80 -24.56 -22.86
C GLU A 124 -29.43 -23.31 -22.22
N VAL A 125 -30.77 -23.17 -22.28
CA VAL A 125 -31.46 -22.01 -21.71
C VAL A 125 -31.29 -21.94 -20.19
N PRO A 126 -31.47 -23.02 -19.41
CA PRO A 126 -31.16 -23.00 -17.97
C PRO A 126 -29.69 -22.70 -17.67
N GLY A 127 -28.76 -23.25 -18.44
CA GLY A 127 -27.33 -23.03 -18.29
C GLY A 127 -26.95 -21.56 -18.50
N ILE A 128 -27.43 -20.96 -19.60
CA ILE A 128 -27.24 -19.54 -19.90
C ILE A 128 -27.90 -18.66 -18.82
N ARG A 129 -29.12 -18.99 -18.37
CA ARG A 129 -29.78 -18.26 -17.26
C ARG A 129 -28.95 -18.28 -15.98
N LYS A 130 -28.34 -19.42 -15.66
CA LYS A 130 -27.45 -19.54 -14.49
C LYS A 130 -26.19 -18.69 -14.67
N GLN A 131 -25.60 -18.68 -15.86
CA GLN A 131 -24.44 -17.83 -16.16
C GLN A 131 -24.77 -16.35 -16.06
N ILE A 132 -25.90 -15.91 -16.62
CA ILE A 132 -26.38 -14.52 -16.50
C ILE A 132 -26.49 -14.13 -15.02
N LYS A 133 -27.15 -14.94 -14.20
CA LYS A 133 -27.29 -14.68 -12.77
C LYS A 133 -25.93 -14.56 -12.06
N ASN A 134 -24.96 -15.41 -12.41
CA ASN A 134 -23.62 -15.34 -11.84
C ASN A 134 -22.92 -14.02 -12.24
N PHE A 135 -23.04 -13.59 -13.49
CA PHE A 135 -22.47 -12.32 -13.95
C PHE A 135 -23.16 -11.11 -13.32
N GLU A 136 -24.47 -11.14 -13.14
CA GLU A 136 -25.22 -10.11 -12.42
C GLU A 136 -24.73 -9.99 -10.97
N GLN A 137 -24.52 -11.12 -10.28
CA GLN A 137 -23.96 -11.12 -8.92
C GLN A 137 -22.53 -10.54 -8.88
N LEU A 138 -21.66 -10.97 -9.81
CA LEU A 138 -20.30 -10.45 -9.89
C LEU A 138 -20.26 -8.94 -10.16
N ALA A 139 -21.17 -8.44 -11.00
CA ALA A 139 -21.30 -7.01 -11.27
C ALA A 139 -21.73 -6.24 -10.00
N GLU A 140 -22.71 -6.75 -9.25
CA GLU A 140 -23.16 -6.12 -8.00
C GLU A 140 -22.06 -6.10 -6.93
N GLU A 141 -21.27 -7.18 -6.83
CA GLU A 141 -20.12 -7.25 -5.93
C GLU A 141 -19.01 -6.26 -6.33
N ALA A 142 -18.75 -6.11 -7.64
CA ALA A 142 -17.80 -5.13 -8.14
C ALA A 142 -18.27 -3.68 -7.86
N ASP A 143 -19.55 -3.37 -8.07
CA ASP A 143 -20.12 -2.05 -7.77
C ASP A 143 -20.00 -1.71 -6.28
N LYS A 144 -20.29 -2.67 -5.39
CA LYS A 144 -20.08 -2.50 -3.95
C LYS A 144 -18.62 -2.22 -3.62
N LYS A 145 -17.70 -2.95 -4.27
CA LYS A 145 -16.25 -2.78 -4.05
C LYS A 145 -15.76 -1.40 -4.49
N ILE A 146 -16.28 -0.87 -5.59
CA ILE A 146 -15.98 0.50 -6.06
C ILE A 146 -16.39 1.53 -5.01
N VAL A 147 -17.61 1.42 -4.48
CA VAL A 147 -18.12 2.34 -3.44
C VAL A 147 -17.29 2.25 -2.15
N ASP A 148 -16.93 1.05 -1.71
CA ASP A 148 -16.10 0.85 -0.52
C ASP A 148 -14.69 1.46 -0.69
N LEU A 149 -14.08 1.29 -1.87
CA LEU A 149 -12.78 1.87 -2.18
C LEU A 149 -12.83 3.40 -2.23
N GLN A 150 -13.86 3.99 -2.83
CA GLN A 150 -14.06 5.45 -2.85
C GLN A 150 -14.23 6.03 -1.45
N ARG A 151 -14.95 5.32 -0.57
CA ARG A 151 -15.08 5.71 0.84
C ARG A 151 -13.73 5.65 1.55
N SER A 152 -12.97 4.57 1.33
CA SER A 152 -11.62 4.41 1.89
C SER A 152 -10.67 5.51 1.41
N GLU A 153 -10.69 5.83 0.12
CA GLU A 153 -9.91 6.92 -0.48
C GLU A 153 -10.22 8.26 0.21
N THR A 154 -11.50 8.58 0.39
CA THR A 154 -11.93 9.82 1.04
C THR A 154 -11.41 9.91 2.48
N VAL A 155 -11.45 8.81 3.23
CA VAL A 155 -10.95 8.77 4.61
C VAL A 155 -9.44 8.98 4.65
N VAL A 156 -8.69 8.23 3.84
CA VAL A 156 -7.21 8.33 3.80
C VAL A 156 -6.77 9.71 3.32
N MET A 157 -7.46 10.30 2.34
CA MET A 157 -7.18 11.66 1.88
C MET A 157 -7.46 12.71 2.94
N ALA A 158 -8.51 12.55 3.74
CA ALA A 158 -8.81 13.47 4.86
C ALA A 158 -7.76 13.36 5.97
N GLU A 159 -7.29 12.15 6.28
CA GLU A 159 -6.19 11.91 7.22
C GLU A 159 -4.88 12.54 6.70
N TYR A 160 -4.56 12.32 5.43
CA TYR A 160 -3.40 12.92 4.77
C TYR A 160 -3.42 14.45 4.83
N GLN A 161 -4.56 15.08 4.50
CA GLN A 161 -4.72 16.54 4.59
C GLN A 161 -4.59 17.05 6.03
N THR A 162 -5.05 16.27 7.02
CA THR A 162 -4.91 16.63 8.43
C THR A 162 -3.45 16.60 8.86
N LEU A 163 -2.70 15.57 8.45
CA LEU A 163 -1.25 15.47 8.68
C LEU A 163 -0.48 16.59 7.99
N CYS A 164 -0.82 16.91 6.73
CA CYS A 164 -0.21 18.03 6.01
C CYS A 164 -0.42 19.37 6.74
N LYS A 165 -1.63 19.62 7.24
CA LYS A 165 -1.94 20.82 8.05
C LYS A 165 -1.16 20.86 9.36
N GLN A 166 -0.99 19.73 10.05
CA GLN A 166 -0.20 19.66 11.29
C GLN A 166 1.29 19.95 11.05
N LEU A 167 1.82 19.53 9.91
CA LEU A 167 3.20 19.80 9.49
C LEU A 167 3.38 21.19 8.86
N GLY A 168 2.28 21.89 8.53
CA GLY A 168 2.31 23.19 7.86
C GLY A 168 2.77 23.10 6.41
N ILE A 169 2.50 21.99 5.73
CA ILE A 169 2.85 21.72 4.33
C ILE A 169 1.59 21.68 3.45
N ALA A 170 1.71 22.00 2.17
CA ALA A 170 0.63 21.96 1.20
C ALA A 170 0.29 20.51 0.80
N GLY A 171 1.30 19.64 0.75
CA GLY A 171 1.15 18.22 0.44
C GLY A 171 1.24 17.91 -1.07
N ASP A 172 1.83 18.80 -1.87
CA ASP A 172 2.06 18.57 -3.31
C ASP A 172 3.36 17.77 -3.52
N ASN A 173 4.46 18.22 -2.91
CA ASN A 173 5.72 17.47 -2.86
C ASN A 173 6.23 17.42 -1.42
N VAL A 174 5.69 16.46 -0.65
CA VAL A 174 5.95 16.30 0.79
C VAL A 174 7.45 16.31 1.11
N ARG A 175 8.29 15.66 0.29
CA ARG A 175 9.74 15.61 0.54
C ARG A 175 10.38 17.00 0.46
N GLN A 176 10.15 17.71 -0.64
CA GLN A 176 10.73 19.05 -0.84
C GLN A 176 10.18 20.06 0.18
N GLU A 177 8.88 19.99 0.46
CA GLU A 177 8.22 20.85 1.44
C GLU A 177 8.75 20.60 2.86
N LEU A 178 8.96 19.34 3.25
CA LEU A 178 9.56 18.99 4.53
C LEU A 178 11.02 19.43 4.63
N VAL A 179 11.84 19.24 3.59
CA VAL A 179 13.23 19.71 3.58
C VAL A 179 13.30 21.22 3.77
N LYS A 180 12.45 21.97 3.06
CA LYS A 180 12.34 23.42 3.24
C LYS A 180 11.93 23.78 4.67
N LYS A 181 10.95 23.08 5.25
CA LYS A 181 10.50 23.29 6.63
C LYS A 181 11.56 22.94 7.68
N VAL A 182 12.37 21.91 7.43
CA VAL A 182 13.54 21.59 8.27
C VAL A 182 14.58 22.71 8.18
N GLY A 183 14.76 23.34 7.02
CA GLY A 183 15.59 24.54 6.87
C GLY A 183 15.08 25.75 7.65
N GLU A 184 13.76 25.88 7.84
CA GLU A 184 13.13 26.93 8.66
C GLU A 184 13.21 26.63 10.19
N LEU A 185 13.60 25.41 10.58
CA LEU A 185 13.64 24.97 11.98
C LEU A 185 14.57 25.82 12.86
N PRO A 186 15.82 26.14 12.47
CA PRO A 186 16.70 26.97 13.29
C PRO A 186 16.11 28.35 13.57
N GLU A 187 15.41 28.97 12.61
CA GLU A 187 14.74 30.26 12.81
C GLU A 187 13.58 30.14 13.81
N MET A 188 12.81 29.05 13.76
CA MET A 188 11.75 28.78 14.73
C MET A 188 12.32 28.57 16.14
N LEU A 189 13.41 27.82 16.27
CA LEU A 189 14.09 27.61 17.55
C LEU A 189 14.68 28.92 18.11
N ASN A 190 15.24 29.78 17.26
CA ASN A 190 15.74 31.09 17.66
C ASN A 190 14.63 32.03 18.15
N LYS A 191 13.43 31.96 17.56
CA LYS A 191 12.26 32.71 18.06
C LYS A 191 11.84 32.24 19.46
N ILE A 192 11.95 30.93 19.74
CA ILE A 192 11.71 30.40 21.09
C ILE A 192 12.80 30.87 22.05
N ALA A 193 14.06 30.81 21.63
CA ALA A 193 15.18 31.31 22.44
C ALA A 193 15.00 32.77 22.84
N ALA A 194 14.40 33.60 21.98
CA ALA A 194 14.12 35.00 22.27
C ALA A 194 13.07 35.23 23.38
N SER A 195 12.22 34.24 23.69
CA SER A 195 11.26 34.33 24.81
C SER A 195 11.82 33.81 26.14
N VAL A 196 12.91 33.04 26.12
CA VAL A 196 13.57 32.49 27.32
C VAL A 196 14.10 33.57 28.29
N PRO A 197 14.63 34.74 27.86
CA PRO A 197 15.06 35.80 28.77
C PRO A 197 13.98 36.31 29.72
N ALA A 198 12.69 36.15 29.40
CA ALA A 198 11.59 36.48 30.30
C ALA A 198 11.61 35.62 31.58
N LEU A 199 12.23 34.45 31.53
CA LEU A 199 12.33 33.52 32.66
C LEU A 199 13.41 33.91 33.68
N LYS A 200 14.28 34.90 33.40
CA LYS A 200 15.40 35.29 34.28
C LYS A 200 14.97 35.51 35.73
N LYS A 201 13.87 36.23 35.93
CA LYS A 201 13.33 36.48 37.28
C LYS A 201 12.97 35.18 37.98
N ALA A 202 12.28 34.27 37.30
CA ALA A 202 11.90 32.97 37.86
C ALA A 202 13.12 32.11 38.21
N ILE A 203 14.16 32.14 37.37
CA ILE A 203 15.43 31.45 37.61
C ILE A 203 16.14 32.00 38.85
N GLU A 204 16.18 33.33 39.01
CA GLU A 204 16.76 33.99 40.18
C GLU A 204 16.00 33.62 41.45
N LEU A 205 14.67 33.53 41.39
CA LEU A 205 13.85 33.08 42.53
C LEU A 205 14.17 31.64 42.92
N TYR A 206 14.30 30.75 41.93
CA TYR A 206 14.63 29.36 42.18
C TYR A 206 16.04 29.17 42.73
N GLY A 207 17.02 29.92 42.19
CA GLY A 207 18.40 29.89 42.69
C GLY A 207 18.54 30.46 44.09
N ALA A 208 17.76 31.51 44.42
CA ALA A 208 17.62 31.96 45.79
C ALA A 208 17.07 30.83 46.66
N PHE A 209 15.98 30.16 46.25
CA PHE A 209 15.32 29.04 46.96
C PHE A 209 16.29 27.95 47.39
N LEU A 210 17.12 27.50 46.46
CA LEU A 210 18.10 26.45 46.72
C LEU A 210 19.38 26.92 47.41
N SER A 211 19.55 28.24 47.61
CA SER A 211 20.84 28.84 48.01
C SER A 211 22.02 28.38 47.13
N ASN A 212 21.73 28.05 45.87
CA ASN A 212 22.70 27.54 44.90
C ASN A 212 22.61 28.38 43.62
N ALA A 213 23.67 29.15 43.36
CA ALA A 213 23.75 30.01 42.19
C ALA A 213 23.96 29.24 40.87
N GLY A 214 24.31 27.94 40.92
CA GLY A 214 24.55 27.08 39.76
C GLY A 214 23.37 26.20 39.34
N CYS A 215 22.15 26.44 39.83
CA CYS A 215 20.97 25.69 39.43
C CYS A 215 20.51 26.03 38.00
N LEU A 216 19.86 25.07 37.34
CA LEU A 216 19.30 25.19 35.98
C LEU A 216 20.34 25.70 34.95
N PRO A 217 21.48 24.99 34.78
CA PRO A 217 22.61 25.44 33.98
C PRO A 217 22.25 25.69 32.52
N VAL A 218 21.43 24.81 31.91
CA VAL A 218 21.04 24.92 30.50
C VAL A 218 20.10 26.10 30.31
N LEU A 219 19.10 26.22 31.17
CA LEU A 219 18.09 27.28 31.11
C LEU A 219 18.68 28.67 31.40
N ARG A 220 19.64 28.76 32.34
CA ARG A 220 20.38 30.01 32.62
C ARG A 220 21.23 30.44 31.43
N HIS A 221 21.96 29.51 30.81
CA HIS A 221 22.78 29.80 29.64
C HIS A 221 21.92 30.33 28.49
N VAL A 222 20.84 29.64 28.12
CA VAL A 222 19.94 30.09 27.05
C VAL A 222 19.30 31.45 27.38
N ALA A 223 18.97 31.72 28.65
CA ALA A 223 18.43 33.03 29.04
C ALA A 223 19.46 34.17 28.87
N THR A 224 20.75 33.91 28.98
CA THR A 224 21.81 34.92 28.85
C THR A 224 22.37 35.06 27.44
N THR A 225 22.65 33.95 26.76
CA THR A 225 23.35 33.92 25.47
C THR A 225 22.44 33.58 24.29
N GLY A 226 21.26 33.00 24.54
CA GLY A 226 20.32 32.56 23.51
C GLY A 226 20.60 31.13 23.04
N ASN A 227 20.09 30.78 21.84
CA ASN A 227 20.27 29.45 21.25
C ASN A 227 21.66 29.33 20.61
N THR A 228 22.65 29.04 21.45
CA THR A 228 24.05 28.86 21.07
C THR A 228 24.36 27.38 20.76
N THR A 229 25.56 27.11 20.23
CA THR A 229 26.03 25.73 19.98
C THR A 229 26.29 25.00 21.29
N VAL A 230 26.16 23.66 21.27
CA VAL A 230 26.53 22.83 22.42
C VAL A 230 28.01 23.02 22.79
N TYR A 231 28.87 23.25 21.81
CA TYR A 231 30.28 23.61 22.03
C TYR A 231 30.43 24.87 22.89
N GLU A 232 29.70 25.95 22.59
CA GLU A 232 29.76 27.20 23.36
C GLU A 232 29.26 27.03 24.79
N PHE A 233 28.29 26.14 25.03
CA PHE A 233 27.85 25.79 26.38
C PHE A 233 28.92 25.03 27.18
N LEU A 234 29.61 24.07 26.55
CA LEU A 234 30.63 23.25 27.23
C LEU A 234 31.91 24.02 27.52
N TYR A 235 32.38 24.83 26.56
CA TYR A 235 33.68 25.50 26.63
C TYR A 235 33.59 26.98 27.00
N SER A 236 32.38 27.54 27.11
CA SER A 236 32.15 28.98 27.38
C SER A 236 32.80 29.94 26.36
N GLU A 237 33.21 29.41 25.21
CA GLU A 237 33.80 30.14 24.09
C GLU A 237 33.11 29.76 22.77
N PRO A 238 32.86 30.73 21.86
CA PRO A 238 32.24 30.45 20.58
C PRO A 238 33.19 29.65 19.66
N PRO A 239 32.69 28.63 18.93
CA PRO A 239 33.52 27.86 18.01
C PRO A 239 34.00 28.70 16.82
N LEU A 240 35.22 28.44 16.34
CA LEU A 240 35.78 29.12 15.16
C LEU A 240 35.21 28.61 13.83
N SER A 241 34.70 27.38 13.79
CA SER A 241 34.04 26.77 12.64
C SER A 241 33.02 25.72 13.11
N ILE A 242 31.86 25.66 12.46
CA ILE A 242 30.77 24.72 12.74
C ILE A 242 30.67 23.74 11.57
N GLU A 243 30.88 22.45 11.84
CA GLU A 243 30.67 21.36 10.87
C GLU A 243 29.41 20.58 11.26
N GLU A 244 28.23 21.09 10.89
CA GLU A 244 26.97 20.37 11.10
C GLU A 244 26.94 19.08 10.27
N PRO A 245 26.47 17.95 10.84
CA PRO A 245 26.25 16.74 10.06
C PRO A 245 25.29 17.02 8.89
N PRO A 246 25.62 16.60 7.66
CA PRO A 246 24.74 16.85 6.52
C PRO A 246 23.41 16.15 6.76
N VAL A 247 22.33 16.91 6.56
CA VAL A 247 20.97 16.35 6.63
C VAL A 247 20.86 15.32 5.52
N LYS A 248 20.62 14.05 5.88
CA LYS A 248 20.62 12.91 4.95
C LYS A 248 19.35 12.85 4.08
N PHE A 249 18.89 13.98 3.56
CA PHE A 249 17.82 14.00 2.57
C PHE A 249 18.44 13.97 1.17
N GLN A 250 18.33 12.81 0.49
CA GLN A 250 18.52 12.75 -0.95
C GLN A 250 17.33 13.47 -1.59
N THR A 251 17.52 14.72 -2.01
CA THR A 251 16.65 15.36 -3.00
C THR A 251 17.08 14.85 -4.35
N ASP A 252 16.40 13.82 -4.86
CA ASP A 252 16.52 13.42 -6.27
C ASP A 252 15.91 14.53 -7.13
N GLU A 253 16.69 15.57 -7.40
CA GLU A 253 16.56 16.41 -8.59
C GLU A 253 17.73 16.09 -9.52
N GLU A 254 17.82 14.84 -9.98
CA GLU A 254 18.21 14.64 -11.38
C GLU A 254 16.91 14.73 -12.20
N PRO A 255 16.89 15.50 -13.29
CA PRO A 255 15.74 15.52 -14.17
C PRO A 255 15.65 14.13 -14.79
N ALA A 256 14.72 13.31 -14.30
CA ALA A 256 14.31 12.11 -15.01
C ALA A 256 13.79 12.58 -16.38
N GLU A 257 14.58 12.34 -17.42
CA GLU A 257 14.11 12.45 -18.80
C GLU A 257 12.81 11.65 -18.91
N ASP A 258 11.81 12.28 -19.52
CA ASP A 258 10.53 11.68 -19.88
C ASP A 258 10.72 10.34 -20.59
N THR A 259 10.70 9.23 -19.86
CA THR A 259 10.26 7.94 -20.43
C THR A 259 8.79 7.79 -20.12
N ALA A 260 8.00 8.30 -21.06
CA ALA A 260 6.60 7.99 -21.24
C ALA A 260 6.32 6.50 -21.00
N GLY A 261 5.17 6.24 -20.37
CA GLY A 261 4.79 4.94 -19.83
C GLY A 261 4.93 3.76 -20.79
N GLY A 262 5.38 2.66 -20.20
CA GLY A 262 5.23 1.31 -20.74
C GLY A 262 5.13 0.37 -19.55
N ILE A 263 3.93 -0.13 -19.27
CA ILE A 263 3.79 -1.37 -18.52
C ILE A 263 4.35 -2.45 -19.47
N ASP A 264 5.49 -3.04 -19.08
CA ASP A 264 6.13 -4.14 -19.79
C ASP A 264 5.26 -5.41 -19.64
N PHE A 265 4.30 -5.56 -20.54
CA PHE A 265 3.70 -6.85 -20.82
C PHE A 265 4.62 -7.55 -21.82
N GLY A 266 5.43 -8.45 -21.28
CA GLY A 266 6.49 -9.19 -21.96
C GLY A 266 6.17 -9.54 -23.42
N ASP A 267 7.13 -9.16 -24.25
CA ASP A 267 7.22 -9.37 -25.67
C ASP A 267 6.77 -10.79 -26.11
N GLU A 268 5.79 -10.79 -27.01
CA GLU A 268 5.39 -11.95 -27.80
C GLU A 268 6.58 -12.33 -28.69
N ASN A 269 7.28 -13.42 -28.35
CA ASN A 269 7.62 -14.53 -29.27
C ASN A 269 8.84 -15.36 -28.78
N ALA A 270 8.61 -16.36 -27.92
CA ALA A 270 9.21 -17.69 -28.03
C ALA A 270 8.79 -18.60 -26.87
N GLY A 271 7.92 -19.57 -27.16
CA GLY A 271 7.69 -20.74 -26.29
C GLY A 271 6.23 -20.85 -25.84
N ALA A 272 5.52 -21.80 -26.47
CA ALA A 272 4.14 -22.13 -26.19
C ALA A 272 3.88 -22.36 -24.68
N ILE A 273 2.87 -21.67 -24.15
CA ILE A 273 2.28 -22.00 -22.86
C ILE A 273 1.34 -23.19 -23.09
N ASP A 274 1.83 -24.38 -22.74
CA ASP A 274 1.09 -25.64 -22.77
C ASP A 274 0.24 -25.78 -21.50
N PHE A 275 -1.08 -25.63 -21.63
CA PHE A 275 -2.05 -25.99 -20.61
C PHE A 275 -2.81 -27.24 -21.07
N GLY A 276 -2.23 -28.42 -20.86
CA GLY A 276 -2.94 -29.67 -21.05
C GLY A 276 -2.19 -30.93 -20.63
N GLY A 277 -2.60 -31.54 -19.52
CA GLY A 277 -2.76 -33.00 -19.48
C GLY A 277 -1.89 -33.79 -18.51
N ASP A 278 -2.41 -33.89 -17.28
CA ASP A 278 -2.56 -35.12 -16.49
C ASP A 278 -1.39 -35.70 -15.66
N ALA A 279 -1.76 -36.05 -14.43
CA ALA A 279 -1.14 -36.95 -13.46
C ALA A 279 0.23 -36.58 -12.85
N GLY A 280 0.20 -35.80 -11.76
CA GLY A 280 1.31 -35.74 -10.80
C GLY A 280 1.06 -34.72 -9.69
N THR A 281 0.49 -35.18 -8.58
CA THR A 281 0.23 -34.43 -7.34
C THR A 281 1.38 -33.53 -6.91
N ILE A 282 1.15 -32.21 -6.82
CA ILE A 282 2.05 -31.28 -6.13
C ILE A 282 1.70 -31.33 -4.64
N ASP A 283 2.58 -31.98 -3.88
CA ASP A 283 2.51 -32.21 -2.44
C ASP A 283 2.96 -30.95 -1.67
N PHE A 284 2.05 -30.37 -0.89
CA PHE A 284 2.38 -29.37 0.14
C PHE A 284 2.47 -30.07 1.50
N GLY A 285 3.44 -30.98 1.62
CA GLY A 285 3.79 -31.71 2.83
C GLY A 285 4.79 -30.94 3.68
N GLY A 286 4.46 -30.78 4.96
CA GLY A 286 5.18 -29.95 5.93
C GLY A 286 6.63 -30.36 6.20
N ALA A 287 7.46 -29.36 6.49
CA ALA A 287 8.78 -29.55 7.05
C ALA A 287 8.75 -29.17 8.53
N GLU A 288 8.93 -30.20 9.33
CA GLU A 288 9.12 -30.23 10.77
C GLU A 288 10.33 -29.42 11.24
N GLU A 289 10.27 -29.11 12.53
CA GLU A 289 11.26 -28.46 13.38
C GLU A 289 12.70 -28.94 13.12
N VAL A 290 13.58 -27.97 12.89
CA VAL A 290 15.03 -28.20 12.87
C VAL A 290 15.51 -28.24 14.33
N ASN A 291 15.62 -29.45 14.87
CA ASN A 291 16.16 -29.72 16.20
C ASN A 291 17.70 -29.67 16.17
N LEU A 292 18.31 -28.72 16.89
CA LEU A 292 19.75 -28.63 17.12
C LEU A 292 20.07 -29.22 18.51
N GLU A 293 20.42 -30.51 18.53
CA GLU A 293 20.92 -31.18 19.74
C GLU A 293 22.42 -30.99 19.93
N VAL A 294 22.74 -30.81 21.21
CA VAL A 294 24.00 -30.48 21.85
C VAL A 294 24.96 -31.69 21.84
N GLY A 295 26.25 -31.44 21.57
CA GLY A 295 27.32 -32.43 21.70
C GLY A 295 28.65 -31.78 22.08
N ASP A 296 28.92 -31.78 23.38
CA ASP A 296 30.20 -31.76 24.10
C ASP A 296 31.46 -31.21 23.40
N ILE A 297 31.89 -30.00 23.82
CA ILE A 297 33.27 -29.55 23.67
C ILE A 297 33.85 -29.25 25.05
N ASP A 298 34.77 -30.12 25.44
CA ASP A 298 35.52 -30.21 26.70
C ASP A 298 36.52 -29.04 26.86
N TRP A 299 36.36 -28.27 27.95
CA TRP A 299 37.24 -27.17 28.35
C TRP A 299 38.24 -27.63 29.41
N GLY A 300 39.20 -28.46 28.97
CA GLY A 300 40.30 -28.96 29.77
C GLY A 300 41.19 -27.86 30.36
N ALA A 301 41.42 -27.99 31.67
CA ALA A 301 42.17 -27.13 32.58
C ALA A 301 43.67 -26.89 32.21
N PRO A 302 44.32 -25.84 32.78
CA PRO A 302 45.71 -25.51 32.50
C PRO A 302 46.69 -26.29 33.39
N ALA A 303 47.89 -26.56 32.88
CA ALA A 303 49.05 -27.03 33.64
C ALA A 303 50.33 -26.42 33.06
N ASP A 304 51.28 -26.19 33.95
CA ASP A 304 52.26 -25.09 33.94
C ASP A 304 53.56 -25.29 33.14
N GLU A 305 54.18 -24.11 32.90
CA GLU A 305 55.63 -23.78 32.85
C GLU A 305 56.55 -24.33 31.75
N ALA A 306 57.10 -23.41 30.92
CA ALA A 306 58.50 -22.98 31.03
C ALA A 306 58.91 -21.90 29.97
N GLY A 307 59.27 -20.70 30.47
CA GLY A 307 60.46 -19.94 30.08
C GLY A 307 60.48 -19.09 28.80
N GLY A 308 60.38 -17.76 28.93
CA GLY A 308 60.79 -16.81 27.88
C GLY A 308 60.43 -15.32 28.09
N ALA A 309 61.10 -14.64 29.02
CA ALA A 309 61.40 -13.19 29.09
C ALA A 309 60.42 -12.13 28.50
N GLU A 310 59.53 -11.63 29.37
CA GLU A 310 59.33 -10.22 29.78
C GLU A 310 59.62 -9.06 28.79
N ILE A 311 58.57 -8.33 28.38
CA ILE A 311 58.52 -6.85 28.32
C ILE A 311 57.10 -6.39 28.73
N ASP A 312 57.03 -5.56 29.77
CA ASP A 312 55.83 -5.00 30.38
C ASP A 312 55.42 -3.66 29.72
N PHE A 313 54.17 -3.55 29.26
CA PHE A 313 53.56 -2.31 28.73
C PHE A 313 52.49 -1.73 29.66
N SER A 314 52.52 -2.10 30.95
CA SER A 314 51.64 -1.55 31.99
C SER A 314 52.10 -0.19 32.49
N ILE A 315 52.37 0.76 31.59
CA ILE A 315 52.48 2.17 32.00
C ILE A 315 51.13 2.84 31.73
N SER A 316 50.30 2.81 32.77
CA SER A 316 49.03 3.52 32.86
C SER A 316 49.27 5.03 32.78
N LEU A 317 48.57 5.71 31.88
CA LEU A 317 48.72 7.14 31.59
C LEU A 317 48.11 8.05 32.68
N GLU A 318 47.88 7.53 33.89
CA GLU A 318 47.21 8.22 35.00
C GLU A 318 48.17 8.77 36.06
N GLU A 319 49.49 8.57 35.94
CA GLU A 319 50.45 8.95 37.00
C GLU A 319 51.60 9.87 36.53
N SER A 320 51.46 10.53 35.38
CA SER A 320 52.29 11.70 35.04
C SER A 320 51.45 12.95 35.25
N GLY A 321 51.63 13.60 36.40
CA GLY A 321 51.10 14.93 36.72
C GLY A 321 51.69 16.02 35.83
N ILE A 322 51.47 15.92 34.52
CA ILE A 322 51.70 16.97 33.54
C ILE A 322 50.33 17.58 33.28
N VAL A 323 50.06 18.66 33.99
CA VAL A 323 49.01 19.61 33.62
C VAL A 323 49.47 20.26 32.32
N VAL A 324 48.95 19.79 31.17
CA VAL A 324 48.97 20.60 29.96
C VAL A 324 47.83 21.60 30.11
N GLU A 325 48.11 22.69 30.83
CA GLU A 325 47.44 23.96 30.61
C GLU A 325 47.74 24.35 29.17
N SER A 326 46.90 23.91 28.23
CA SER A 326 46.89 24.50 26.91
C SER A 326 46.31 25.90 27.05
N ASP A 327 47.23 26.85 27.17
CA ASP A 327 47.02 28.29 27.06
C ASP A 327 45.86 28.62 26.11
N GLY A 328 44.92 29.42 26.61
CA GLY A 328 43.65 29.76 25.97
C GLY A 328 43.78 30.54 24.67
N ASN A 329 43.98 29.85 23.53
CA ASN A 329 43.73 30.44 22.21
C ASN A 329 43.53 29.44 21.04
N ALA A 330 42.95 28.26 21.27
CA ALA A 330 42.61 27.34 20.19
C ALA A 330 41.09 27.15 20.12
N GLY A 331 40.39 28.11 19.52
CA GLY A 331 38.95 27.95 19.26
C GLY A 331 38.72 26.66 18.47
N GLY A 332 38.00 25.72 19.07
CA GLY A 332 37.78 24.41 18.49
C GLY A 332 36.82 24.47 17.30
N VAL A 333 36.88 23.43 16.47
CA VAL A 333 35.86 23.16 15.45
C VAL A 333 34.78 22.33 16.13
N ALA A 334 33.54 22.82 16.18
CA ALA A 334 32.42 22.05 16.69
C ALA A 334 32.06 20.97 15.65
N ARG A 335 32.19 19.69 16.02
CA ARG A 335 31.96 18.54 15.14
C ARG A 335 30.89 17.61 15.72
N GLY A 336 30.08 17.01 14.84
CA GLY A 336 29.12 15.99 15.23
C GLY A 336 28.00 16.56 16.11
N GLU A 337 27.78 15.97 17.29
CA GLU A 337 26.72 16.36 18.23
C GLU A 337 26.95 17.74 18.87
N GLU A 338 28.21 18.18 18.96
CA GLU A 338 28.59 19.47 19.53
C GLU A 338 28.38 20.64 18.55
N ALA A 339 28.22 20.35 17.26
CA ALA A 339 27.92 21.33 16.22
C ALA A 339 26.46 21.80 16.25
N TYR A 340 25.55 20.99 16.81
CA TYR A 340 24.14 21.36 16.91
C TYR A 340 23.93 22.52 17.90
N CYS A 341 22.93 23.36 17.60
CA CYS A 341 22.40 24.30 18.59
C CYS A 341 21.79 23.56 19.78
N MET A 342 21.77 24.19 20.95
CA MET A 342 21.25 23.60 22.20
C MET A 342 19.84 23.02 22.08
N PHE A 343 18.94 23.70 21.35
CA PHE A 343 17.58 23.20 21.11
C PHE A 343 17.47 22.16 19.99
N ASP A 344 18.49 22.06 19.16
CA ASP A 344 18.54 21.11 18.07
C ASP A 344 19.15 19.78 18.51
N SER A 345 20.09 19.79 19.45
CA SER A 345 20.59 18.55 20.07
C SER A 345 19.48 17.86 20.90
N PRO A 346 19.18 16.57 20.65
CA PRO A 346 18.15 15.84 21.39
C PRO A 346 18.41 15.81 22.90
N GLU A 347 19.67 15.61 23.31
CA GLU A 347 20.04 15.50 24.73
C GLU A 347 19.83 16.81 25.49
N TYR A 348 20.32 17.93 24.92
CA TYR A 348 20.23 19.23 25.58
C TYR A 348 18.83 19.82 25.51
N ARG A 349 18.06 19.49 24.49
CA ARG A 349 16.62 19.79 24.43
C ARG A 349 15.86 19.09 25.56
N GLU A 350 16.12 17.81 25.79
CA GLU A 350 15.48 17.07 26.89
C GLU A 350 15.88 17.65 28.26
N LYS A 351 17.18 17.92 28.47
CA LYS A 351 17.66 18.58 29.69
C LYS A 351 17.00 19.94 29.91
N PHE A 352 16.88 20.76 28.87
CA PHE A 352 16.20 22.05 28.94
C PHE A 352 14.71 21.90 29.31
N ILE A 353 14.00 20.94 28.71
CA ILE A 353 12.59 20.67 29.02
C ILE A 353 12.44 20.23 30.48
N ASN A 354 13.33 19.35 30.97
CA ASN A 354 13.32 18.90 32.36
C ASN A 354 13.56 20.07 33.33
N GLU A 355 14.55 20.92 33.07
CA GLU A 355 14.81 22.14 33.86
C GLU A 355 13.63 23.12 33.83
N LEU A 356 12.95 23.25 32.69
CA LEU A 356 11.76 24.09 32.54
C LEU A 356 10.57 23.55 33.36
N LEU A 357 10.36 22.23 33.34
CA LEU A 357 9.33 21.55 34.15
C LEU A 357 9.64 21.61 35.65
N GLU A 358 10.91 21.53 36.04
CA GLU A 358 11.36 21.75 37.41
C GLU A 358 11.00 23.16 37.90
N LEU A 359 11.27 24.17 37.07
CA LEU A 359 10.92 25.56 37.35
C LEU A 359 9.38 25.77 37.40
N GLU A 360 8.63 25.14 36.50
CA GLU A 360 7.17 25.14 36.49
C GLU A 360 6.60 24.55 37.79
N ALA A 361 7.10 23.39 38.21
CA ALA A 361 6.66 22.70 39.41
C ALA A 361 6.94 23.55 40.67
N PHE A 362 8.12 24.19 40.74
CA PHE A 362 8.46 25.12 41.81
C PHE A 362 7.49 26.29 41.89
N LEU A 363 7.21 26.98 40.77
CA LEU A 363 6.29 28.11 40.72
C LEU A 363 4.86 27.70 41.12
N ARG A 364 4.38 26.54 40.65
CA ARG A 364 3.07 25.99 41.03
C ARG A 364 2.98 25.68 42.51
N MET A 365 4.00 25.04 43.06
CA MET A 365 4.07 24.73 44.50
C MET A 365 4.05 26.03 45.32
N ARG A 366 4.81 27.05 44.91
CA ARG A 366 4.84 28.34 45.60
C ARG A 366 3.51 29.09 45.55
N LEU A 367 2.83 29.06 44.41
CA LEU A 367 1.50 29.64 44.25
C LEU A 367 0.49 28.91 45.16
N TYR A 368 0.55 27.58 45.22
CA TYR A 368 -0.28 26.78 46.13
C TYR A 368 -0.02 27.11 47.61
N GLU A 369 1.24 27.26 48.02
CA GLU A 369 1.61 27.68 49.38
C GLU A 369 1.02 29.05 49.73
N LEU A 370 1.12 30.04 48.83
CA LEU A 370 0.56 31.38 49.05
C LEU A 370 -0.97 31.36 49.11
N SER A 371 -1.64 30.51 48.32
CA SER A 371 -3.09 30.33 48.40
C SER A 371 -3.55 29.65 49.70
N THR A 372 -2.65 28.87 50.32
CA THR A 372 -2.90 28.09 51.55
C THR A 372 -2.34 28.80 52.80
N ALA A 373 -1.64 29.92 52.64
CA ALA A 373 -1.00 30.69 53.71
C ALA A 373 -2.00 31.21 54.76
N ASP A 374 -3.30 31.34 54.41
CA ASP A 374 -4.37 31.63 55.37
C ASP A 374 -4.66 30.46 56.36
N LYS A 375 -4.11 29.26 56.14
CA LYS A 375 -4.37 28.05 56.96
C LYS A 375 -3.14 27.31 57.50
N VAL A 376 -1.94 27.52 56.94
CA VAL A 376 -0.76 26.68 57.26
C VAL A 376 0.45 27.56 57.63
N GLN A 377 0.37 28.20 58.80
CA GLN A 377 1.50 28.91 59.45
C GLN A 377 2.59 27.97 60.00
N ILE A 378 2.50 26.64 59.77
CA ILE A 378 3.37 25.64 60.41
C ILE A 378 4.63 25.33 59.56
N LEU A 379 4.58 25.52 58.24
CA LEU A 379 5.73 25.28 57.33
C LEU A 379 6.57 26.54 57.06
N SER A 380 6.06 27.73 57.39
CA SER A 380 6.74 29.01 57.18
C SER A 380 7.86 29.29 58.19
N LEU A 381 7.90 28.59 59.34
CA LEU A 381 8.86 28.85 60.42
C LEU A 381 10.28 28.29 60.15
N THR A 382 10.47 27.44 59.16
CA THR A 382 11.77 26.82 58.84
C THR A 382 12.46 27.40 57.59
N MET A 383 11.78 28.27 56.83
CA MET A 383 12.29 28.83 55.56
C MET A 383 12.45 30.36 55.58
N MET A 384 12.24 31.01 56.74
CA MET A 384 11.92 32.45 56.80
C MET A 384 13.09 33.43 56.88
N ASP A 385 14.35 33.00 56.79
CA ASP A 385 15.45 33.94 57.04
C ASP A 385 16.09 34.59 55.80
N ASN A 386 15.65 34.32 54.55
CA ASN A 386 16.27 34.96 53.37
C ASN A 386 15.42 35.16 52.09
N PHE A 387 14.08 34.95 52.10
CA PHE A 387 13.30 35.10 50.85
C PHE A 387 12.70 36.49 50.66
N PRO A 388 12.86 37.11 49.47
CA PRO A 388 12.07 38.28 49.11
C PRO A 388 10.58 37.90 49.04
N ASP A 389 9.71 38.75 49.59
CA ASP A 389 8.27 38.63 49.44
C ASP A 389 7.89 38.76 47.95
N HIS A 390 7.39 37.67 47.35
CA HIS A 390 6.80 37.68 46.02
C HIS A 390 5.29 37.58 46.11
N ASP A 391 4.60 38.45 45.38
CA ASP A 391 3.14 38.47 45.30
C ASP A 391 2.62 37.38 44.36
N ALA A 392 1.41 36.87 44.65
CA ALA A 392 0.78 35.81 43.86
C ALA A 392 0.60 36.20 42.37
N LYS A 393 0.50 37.51 42.07
CA LYS A 393 0.38 38.00 40.69
C LYS A 393 1.68 37.84 39.92
N SER A 394 2.82 38.21 40.50
CA SER A 394 4.14 38.04 39.87
C SER A 394 4.47 36.57 39.63
N LEU A 395 4.15 35.67 40.56
CA LEU A 395 4.33 34.22 40.34
C LEU A 395 3.44 33.67 39.22
N THR A 396 2.21 34.16 39.10
CA THR A 396 1.30 33.78 38.01
C THR A 396 1.84 34.27 36.65
N GLU A 397 2.38 35.48 36.61
CA GLU A 397 3.03 36.03 35.40
C GLU A 397 4.27 35.21 35.00
N MET A 398 5.15 34.88 35.96
CA MET A 398 6.30 34.01 35.73
C MET A 398 5.89 32.63 35.19
N LEU A 399 4.86 32.03 35.78
CA LEU A 399 4.34 30.74 35.34
C LEU A 399 3.76 30.82 33.92
N SER A 400 3.08 31.91 33.57
CA SER A 400 2.58 32.12 32.20
C SER A 400 3.71 32.19 31.17
N HIS A 401 4.87 32.77 31.53
CA HIS A 401 6.03 32.80 30.66
C HIS A 401 6.63 31.40 30.48
N VAL A 402 6.69 30.59 31.54
CA VAL A 402 7.14 29.19 31.48
C VAL A 402 6.23 28.36 30.57
N ASP A 403 4.92 28.48 30.73
CA ASP A 403 3.92 27.78 29.90
C ASP A 403 4.02 28.18 28.42
N VAL A 404 4.27 29.46 28.12
CA VAL A 404 4.47 29.94 26.74
C VAL A 404 5.74 29.35 26.14
N VAL A 405 6.85 29.29 26.88
CA VAL A 405 8.09 28.68 26.37
C VAL A 405 7.90 27.17 26.16
N TYR A 406 7.26 26.49 27.10
CA TYR A 406 6.99 25.06 27.03
C TYR A 406 6.06 24.69 25.86
N SER A 407 4.96 25.41 25.69
CA SER A 407 3.99 25.16 24.61
C SER A 407 4.57 25.39 23.22
N ASN A 408 5.42 26.42 23.06
CA ASN A 408 6.11 26.67 21.80
C ASN A 408 7.12 25.56 21.48
N LEU A 409 7.93 25.14 22.47
CA LEU A 409 8.93 24.07 22.29
C LEU A 409 8.30 22.68 22.11
N SER A 410 7.10 22.46 22.66
CA SER A 410 6.33 21.22 22.56
C SER A 410 5.30 21.23 21.42
N SER A 411 5.36 22.20 20.51
CA SER A 411 4.47 22.22 19.35
C SER A 411 4.71 20.98 18.47
N ALA A 412 3.62 20.35 18.02
CA ALA A 412 3.68 19.12 17.21
C ALA A 412 4.56 19.31 15.96
N GLN A 413 4.49 20.49 15.34
CA GLN A 413 5.31 20.84 14.19
C GLN A 413 6.82 20.78 14.51
N ILE A 414 7.29 21.35 15.62
CA ILE A 414 8.71 21.33 15.99
C ILE A 414 9.15 19.93 16.43
N GLN A 415 8.28 19.16 17.09
CA GLN A 415 8.58 17.77 17.43
C GLN A 415 8.76 16.90 16.18
N HIS A 416 7.84 17.01 15.20
CA HIS A 416 7.94 16.24 13.95
C HIS A 416 9.15 16.68 13.12
N LEU A 417 9.42 17.97 12.96
CA LEU A 417 10.58 18.45 12.21
C LEU A 417 11.90 18.04 12.86
N HIS A 418 11.95 18.02 14.19
CA HIS A 418 13.11 17.55 14.94
C HIS A 418 13.32 16.04 14.77
N GLN A 419 12.26 15.23 14.88
CA GLN A 419 12.32 13.79 14.58
C GLN A 419 12.75 13.51 13.14
N ILE A 420 12.31 14.34 12.18
CA ILE A 420 12.71 14.23 10.78
C ILE A 420 14.20 14.53 10.62
N LYS A 421 14.72 15.61 11.22
CA LYS A 421 16.14 15.98 11.14
C LYS A 421 17.06 14.93 11.78
N HIS A 422 16.66 14.35 12.91
CA HIS A 422 17.42 13.36 13.67
C HIS A 422 17.04 11.91 13.34
N SER A 423 16.24 11.69 12.30
CA SER A 423 15.91 10.36 11.81
C SER A 423 17.19 9.66 11.35
N PRO A 424 17.45 8.41 11.77
CA PRO A 424 18.60 7.64 11.29
C PRO A 424 18.48 7.26 9.80
N LYS A 425 17.28 7.39 9.22
CA LYS A 425 16.92 7.03 7.85
C LYS A 425 16.49 8.23 7.04
#